data_AF-A0A8S3RC60-F1
#
_entry.id   AF-A0A8S3RC60-F1
#
_cell.length_a   1.000
_cell.length_b   1.000
_cell.length_c   1.000
_cell.angle_alpha   90.00
_cell.angle_beta   90.00
_cell.angle_gamma   90.00
#
_symmetry.space_group_name_H-M   'P 1'
#
loop_
_entity.id
_entity.type
_entity.pdbx_description
1 polymer ?
#
loop_
_entity_poly.entity_id
_entity_poly.type
_entity_poly.pdbx_seq_one_letter_code
_entity_poly.pdbx_strand_id
1 'polypeptide(L)'
;MELLKFLFYFILIAACAAQCPDSDANLLKWSDHAGTWSGSPPAENDNLTITQPILLDEQPPTLYSIVITATGKLVWDPNTEVHLKVHWVQVDGELHIGSEDCPFLSNTHITFLGNVEENNLGAGGDKALFVTAGGTLEIHGKPKLSWTKFAQTAPKFNTETDVIASQIEDTKKRGLAVYSINPTTGELVDSAFFNFLINGRKYPDLIISFVNFLDGIPDVNIVGIAIHKDLPRRGDITGALEAIEILAGQTDGTNPLRDTEDAMYSLLTTKKHILIIGSTSMSKEVYLPLKSEGKTIAEVSMVFAEFIVVVTSTFDINRRDRSKAEVLVAVDLKYRPVLNFIEDVSTWETGDTVVIASTDYDWRQAEERRNFPLIDCRLCG
;
A
#
# COMPACT_ATOMS: atom_id res chain seq x y z
N MET A 1 2.18 -51.71 61.98
CA MET A 1 0.80 -51.72 61.47
C MET A 1 0.22 -50.37 61.88
N GLU A 2 0.13 -49.37 61.02
CA GLU A 2 0.36 -49.30 59.56
C GLU A 2 1.45 -48.24 59.25
N LEU A 3 2.24 -48.23 58.17
CA LEU A 3 2.01 -48.44 56.73
C LEU A 3 1.39 -47.22 56.01
N LEU A 4 2.22 -46.20 55.73
CA LEU A 4 2.17 -45.52 54.44
C LEU A 4 3.56 -44.98 54.05
N LYS A 5 3.93 -45.09 52.76
CA LYS A 5 5.19 -44.58 52.22
C LYS A 5 4.91 -43.29 51.43
N PHE A 6 5.60 -42.21 51.74
CA PHE A 6 5.73 -41.06 50.84
C PHE A 6 7.07 -41.09 50.13
N LEU A 7 7.11 -41.66 48.92
CA LEU A 7 8.19 -41.36 47.97
C LEU A 7 7.87 -40.01 47.33
N PHE A 8 8.68 -38.99 47.61
CA PHE A 8 8.69 -37.77 46.81
C PHE A 8 9.38 -38.06 45.47
N TYR A 9 8.58 -38.42 44.48
CA TYR A 9 9.06 -38.66 43.12
C TYR A 9 9.28 -37.30 42.43
N PHE A 10 10.47 -36.73 42.60
CA PHE A 10 10.87 -35.52 41.88
C PHE A 10 11.01 -35.84 40.38
N ILE A 11 9.92 -35.63 39.63
CA ILE A 11 9.98 -35.58 38.18
C ILE A 11 10.73 -34.29 37.81
N LEU A 12 12.02 -34.44 37.51
CA LEU A 12 12.77 -33.45 36.76
C LEU A 12 12.15 -33.38 35.36
N ILE A 13 11.19 -32.47 35.19
CA ILE A 13 10.80 -31.98 33.87
C ILE A 13 12.01 -31.19 33.36
N ALA A 14 12.93 -31.88 32.70
CA ALA A 14 13.89 -31.23 31.83
C ALA A 14 13.07 -30.57 30.72
N ALA A 15 12.91 -29.25 30.81
CA ALA A 15 12.47 -28.46 29.67
C ALA A 15 13.53 -28.63 28.60
N CYS A 16 13.25 -29.50 27.63
CA CYS A 16 14.06 -29.64 26.45
C CYS A 16 13.83 -28.36 25.65
N ALA A 17 14.71 -27.36 25.82
CA ALA A 17 14.70 -26.19 24.97
C ALA A 17 14.90 -26.70 23.53
N ALA A 18 13.92 -26.45 22.66
CA ALA A 18 14.04 -26.80 21.25
C ALA A 18 15.27 -26.08 20.70
N GLN A 19 16.22 -26.85 20.17
CA GLN A 19 17.43 -26.30 19.62
C GLN A 19 17.10 -25.74 18.23
N CYS A 20 17.31 -24.43 18.05
CA CYS A 20 17.01 -23.74 16.80
C CYS A 20 17.69 -24.45 15.61
N PRO A 21 17.02 -24.55 14.45
CA PRO A 21 17.47 -25.43 13.37
C PRO A 21 18.84 -25.03 12.82
N ASP A 22 19.19 -23.73 12.86
CA ASP A 22 20.48 -23.13 12.50
C ASP A 22 21.63 -23.53 13.45
N SER A 23 21.29 -23.91 14.67
CA SER A 23 22.22 -24.23 15.76
C SER A 23 22.51 -25.74 15.85
N ASP A 24 22.07 -26.53 14.86
CA ASP A 24 22.38 -27.96 14.73
C ASP A 24 23.87 -28.18 14.43
N ALA A 25 24.58 -28.82 15.36
CA ALA A 25 26.04 -28.99 15.30
C ALA A 25 26.53 -29.91 14.16
N ASN A 26 25.62 -30.51 13.38
CA ASN A 26 25.94 -31.32 12.21
C ASN A 26 25.90 -30.51 10.90
N LEU A 27 25.49 -29.23 10.93
CA LEU A 27 25.41 -28.38 9.75
C LEU A 27 26.80 -28.00 9.22
N LEU A 28 27.00 -28.25 7.94
CA LEU A 28 28.16 -27.78 7.19
C LEU A 28 27.88 -26.38 6.62
N LYS A 29 28.77 -25.43 6.84
CA LYS A 29 28.60 -24.03 6.38
C LYS A 29 28.70 -23.94 4.87
N TRP A 30 27.74 -23.29 4.20
CA TRP A 30 27.83 -23.01 2.76
C TRP A 30 29.13 -22.26 2.45
N SER A 31 29.53 -21.33 3.31
CA SER A 31 30.78 -20.56 3.17
C SER A 31 32.06 -21.38 3.35
N ASP A 32 32.01 -22.60 3.90
CA ASP A 32 33.17 -23.51 3.95
C ASP A 32 33.27 -24.26 2.62
N HIS A 33 33.82 -23.57 1.61
CA HIS A 33 33.99 -24.15 0.28
C HIS A 33 34.91 -25.37 0.30
N ALA A 34 35.83 -25.50 1.25
CA ALA A 34 36.73 -26.63 1.35
C ALA A 34 36.06 -27.86 1.98
N GLY A 35 35.35 -27.68 3.10
CA GLY A 35 34.64 -28.75 3.81
C GLY A 35 33.34 -29.18 3.14
N THR A 36 32.46 -28.23 2.84
CA THR A 36 31.10 -28.49 2.32
C THR A 36 31.11 -28.86 0.84
N TRP A 37 31.96 -28.18 0.05
CA TRP A 37 31.97 -28.28 -1.41
C TRP A 37 33.26 -28.89 -2.00
N SER A 38 34.15 -29.46 -1.17
CA SER A 38 35.43 -30.06 -1.63
C SER A 38 36.32 -29.14 -2.47
N GLY A 39 36.18 -27.81 -2.30
CA GLY A 39 36.87 -26.76 -3.06
C GLY A 39 36.15 -26.30 -4.34
N SER A 40 34.92 -26.76 -4.60
CA SER A 40 34.14 -26.43 -5.81
C SER A 40 32.68 -26.13 -5.45
N PRO A 41 32.38 -24.93 -4.93
CA PRO A 41 31.00 -24.50 -4.64
C PRO A 41 30.14 -24.43 -5.92
N PRO A 42 28.81 -24.49 -5.80
CA PRO A 42 27.90 -24.37 -6.95
C PRO A 42 28.12 -23.09 -7.74
N ALA A 43 27.97 -23.17 -9.06
CA ALA A 43 28.10 -22.08 -10.02
C ALA A 43 26.74 -21.58 -10.54
N GLU A 44 26.76 -20.56 -11.40
CA GLU A 44 25.55 -20.02 -12.01
C GLU A 44 24.90 -21.02 -13.01
N ASN A 45 23.60 -21.22 -12.86
CA ASN A 45 22.74 -22.21 -13.52
C ASN A 45 23.05 -23.69 -13.20
N ASP A 46 23.76 -23.99 -12.10
CA ASP A 46 23.95 -25.37 -11.65
C ASP A 46 22.64 -26.03 -11.17
N ASN A 47 22.62 -27.36 -11.26
CA ASN A 47 21.56 -28.21 -10.70
C ASN A 47 22.07 -28.81 -9.38
N LEU A 48 21.76 -28.15 -8.26
CA LEU A 48 22.29 -28.51 -6.95
C LEU A 48 21.54 -29.69 -6.34
N THR A 49 22.27 -30.69 -5.86
CA THR A 49 21.72 -31.78 -5.03
C THR A 49 22.32 -31.70 -3.62
N ILE A 50 21.48 -31.47 -2.62
CA ILE A 50 21.85 -31.41 -1.20
C ILE A 50 21.58 -32.78 -0.59
N THR A 51 22.64 -33.47 -0.17
CA THR A 51 22.60 -34.85 0.36
C THR A 51 22.92 -34.95 1.85
N GLN A 52 23.28 -33.82 2.47
CA GLN A 52 23.75 -33.68 3.85
C GLN A 52 23.20 -32.38 4.49
N PRO A 53 23.31 -32.17 5.80
CA PRO A 53 22.90 -30.92 6.45
C PRO A 53 23.83 -29.75 6.09
N ILE A 54 23.27 -28.65 5.57
CA ILE A 54 23.97 -27.43 5.16
C ILE A 54 23.30 -26.19 5.76
N LEU A 55 24.10 -25.30 6.35
CA LEU A 55 23.70 -23.95 6.77
C LEU A 55 23.99 -22.96 5.63
N LEU A 56 22.98 -22.24 5.18
CA LEU A 56 23.07 -21.22 4.12
C LEU A 56 23.51 -19.88 4.72
N ASP A 57 24.81 -19.78 4.99
CA ASP A 57 25.49 -18.62 5.61
C ASP A 57 26.30 -17.77 4.60
N GLU A 58 25.99 -17.92 3.31
CA GLU A 58 26.53 -17.13 2.21
C GLU A 58 25.46 -16.98 1.11
N GLN A 59 25.52 -15.90 0.33
CA GLN A 59 24.65 -15.71 -0.83
C GLN A 59 24.99 -16.71 -1.96
N PRO A 60 24.08 -17.63 -2.34
CA PRO A 60 24.30 -18.53 -3.46
C PRO A 60 24.27 -17.78 -4.80
N PRO A 61 24.85 -18.33 -5.89
CA PRO A 61 24.61 -17.82 -7.24
C PRO A 61 23.15 -18.02 -7.67
N THR A 62 22.78 -17.52 -8.85
CA THR A 62 21.55 -17.97 -9.52
C THR A 62 21.69 -19.46 -9.85
N LEU A 63 20.89 -20.32 -9.24
CA LEU A 63 20.88 -21.76 -9.52
C LEU A 63 19.79 -22.09 -10.54
N TYR A 64 19.92 -23.20 -11.27
CA TYR A 64 18.80 -23.71 -12.05
C TYR A 64 17.84 -24.47 -11.15
N SER A 65 18.34 -25.41 -10.34
CA SER A 65 17.53 -26.21 -9.43
C SER A 65 18.21 -26.48 -8.09
N ILE A 66 17.40 -26.80 -7.07
CA ILE A 66 17.85 -27.41 -5.82
C ILE A 66 17.01 -28.66 -5.55
N VAL A 67 17.65 -29.80 -5.35
CA VAL A 67 17.04 -31.05 -4.86
C VAL A 67 17.62 -31.35 -3.49
N ILE A 68 16.80 -31.27 -2.44
CA ILE A 68 17.16 -31.72 -1.09
C ILE A 68 16.72 -33.17 -0.96
N THR A 69 17.67 -34.12 -0.96
CA THR A 69 17.34 -35.55 -0.86
C THR A 69 16.85 -35.92 0.56
N ALA A 70 16.30 -37.11 0.75
CA ALA A 70 15.86 -37.62 2.07
C ALA A 70 16.96 -37.74 3.16
N THR A 71 18.23 -37.40 2.85
CA THR A 71 19.32 -37.24 3.84
C THR A 71 19.89 -35.82 3.89
N GLY A 72 19.44 -34.95 2.99
CA GLY A 72 19.78 -33.54 2.92
C GLY A 72 18.90 -32.70 3.83
N LYS A 73 19.50 -31.60 4.34
CA LYS A 73 18.81 -30.58 5.11
C LYS A 73 19.40 -29.23 4.74
N LEU A 74 18.58 -28.26 4.35
CA LEU A 74 19.01 -26.89 4.07
C LEU A 74 18.39 -25.96 5.10
N VAL A 75 19.23 -25.23 5.85
CA VAL A 75 18.81 -24.30 6.89
C VAL A 75 19.31 -22.90 6.56
N TRP A 76 18.46 -21.89 6.67
CA TRP A 76 18.87 -20.49 6.54
C TRP A 76 19.60 -20.00 7.80
N ASP A 77 20.74 -19.33 7.64
CA ASP A 77 21.40 -18.61 8.74
C ASP A 77 20.59 -17.34 9.10
N PRO A 78 20.11 -17.18 10.35
CA PRO A 78 19.40 -15.97 10.77
C PRO A 78 20.25 -14.70 10.72
N ASN A 79 21.57 -14.80 10.59
CA ASN A 79 22.48 -13.65 10.51
C ASN A 79 22.79 -13.19 9.08
N THR A 80 22.29 -13.89 8.04
CA THR A 80 22.60 -13.62 6.63
C THR A 80 21.31 -13.34 5.83
N GLU A 81 21.17 -12.14 5.26
CA GLU A 81 20.03 -11.79 4.39
C GLU A 81 20.19 -12.39 2.99
N VAL A 82 19.79 -13.65 2.84
CA VAL A 82 19.91 -14.41 1.58
C VAL A 82 18.84 -14.00 0.57
N HIS A 83 19.25 -13.73 -0.67
CA HIS A 83 18.38 -13.54 -1.84
C HIS A 83 18.57 -14.69 -2.84
N LEU A 84 18.02 -15.86 -2.54
CA LEU A 84 18.09 -17.04 -3.41
C LEU A 84 17.36 -16.78 -4.74
N LYS A 85 18.01 -17.11 -5.86
CA LYS A 85 17.41 -17.12 -7.20
C LYS A 85 17.54 -18.54 -7.77
N VAL A 86 16.41 -19.13 -8.16
CA VAL A 86 16.33 -20.53 -8.58
C VAL A 86 15.13 -20.71 -9.52
N HIS A 87 15.12 -21.69 -10.43
CA HIS A 87 13.90 -21.99 -11.20
C HIS A 87 12.94 -22.87 -10.38
N TRP A 88 13.45 -23.93 -9.74
CA TRP A 88 12.64 -24.79 -8.88
C TRP A 88 13.42 -25.45 -7.73
N VAL A 89 12.69 -25.80 -6.67
CA VAL A 89 13.19 -26.48 -5.47
C VAL A 89 12.33 -27.70 -5.17
N GLN A 90 12.96 -28.87 -5.05
CA GLN A 90 12.36 -30.12 -4.58
C GLN A 90 12.88 -30.44 -3.17
N VAL A 91 11.96 -30.78 -2.27
CA VAL A 91 12.26 -31.13 -0.88
C VAL A 91 11.80 -32.57 -0.59
N ASP A 92 12.72 -33.52 -0.66
CA ASP A 92 12.55 -34.91 -0.20
C ASP A 92 13.06 -35.11 1.25
N GLY A 93 13.99 -34.25 1.68
CA GLY A 93 14.51 -34.14 3.05
C GLY A 93 13.93 -32.92 3.77
N GLU A 94 14.78 -32.06 4.31
CA GLU A 94 14.35 -30.94 5.16
C GLU A 94 14.75 -29.56 4.60
N LEU A 95 13.84 -28.58 4.60
CA LEU A 95 14.13 -27.17 4.36
C LEU A 95 13.60 -26.33 5.53
N HIS A 96 14.47 -25.59 6.22
CA HIS A 96 14.13 -24.78 7.40
C HIS A 96 14.50 -23.30 7.22
N ILE A 97 13.52 -22.43 7.42
CA ILE A 97 13.68 -20.97 7.56
C ILE A 97 13.06 -20.59 8.91
N GLY A 98 13.85 -20.78 9.97
CA GLY A 98 13.35 -20.75 11.35
C GLY A 98 12.51 -21.98 11.72
N SER A 99 11.91 -21.94 12.90
CA SER A 99 11.06 -22.96 13.52
C SER A 99 10.05 -22.30 14.47
N GLU A 100 9.03 -23.04 14.95
CA GLU A 100 8.00 -22.49 15.86
C GLU A 100 8.60 -21.88 17.14
N ASP A 101 9.58 -22.55 17.75
CA ASP A 101 10.29 -22.07 18.95
C ASP A 101 11.40 -21.04 18.64
N CYS A 102 11.98 -21.06 17.44
CA CYS A 102 13.04 -20.13 16.99
C CYS A 102 12.70 -19.53 15.61
N PRO A 103 11.88 -18.47 15.55
CA PRO A 103 11.49 -17.84 14.29
C PRO A 103 12.64 -17.07 13.63
N PHE A 104 12.65 -17.07 12.29
CA PHE A 104 13.53 -16.27 11.45
C PHE A 104 13.08 -14.80 11.49
N LEU A 105 13.88 -13.93 12.11
CA LEU A 105 13.55 -12.51 12.31
C LEU A 105 14.19 -11.56 11.29
N SER A 106 15.10 -12.07 10.44
CA SER A 106 15.78 -11.33 9.37
C SER A 106 15.00 -11.41 8.05
N ASN A 107 15.40 -10.65 7.04
CA ASN A 107 14.78 -10.74 5.72
C ASN A 107 15.45 -11.81 4.86
N THR A 108 14.66 -12.57 4.08
CA THR A 108 15.17 -13.40 2.99
C THR A 108 14.18 -13.38 1.83
N HIS A 109 14.68 -13.58 0.60
CA HIS A 109 13.87 -13.63 -0.61
C HIS A 109 14.21 -14.89 -1.40
N ILE A 110 13.20 -15.66 -1.81
CA ILE A 110 13.34 -16.75 -2.78
C ILE A 110 12.64 -16.31 -4.07
N THR A 111 13.42 -16.09 -5.13
CA THR A 111 12.94 -15.59 -6.42
C THR A 111 12.88 -16.74 -7.43
N PHE A 112 11.66 -17.16 -7.78
CA PHE A 112 11.42 -18.23 -8.76
C PHE A 112 11.53 -17.70 -10.20
N LEU A 113 12.62 -18.06 -10.85
CA LEU A 113 12.91 -17.77 -12.26
C LEU A 113 12.21 -18.78 -13.16
N GLY A 114 11.94 -18.41 -14.41
CA GLY A 114 11.24 -19.28 -15.35
C GLY A 114 10.52 -18.50 -16.45
N ASN A 115 10.38 -19.14 -17.59
CA ASN A 115 10.01 -18.56 -18.87
C ASN A 115 8.62 -19.06 -19.32
N VAL A 116 7.87 -18.24 -20.05
CA VAL A 116 6.53 -18.61 -20.57
C VAL A 116 6.62 -19.55 -21.78
N GLU A 117 7.77 -19.58 -22.46
CA GLU A 117 8.00 -20.48 -23.61
C GLU A 117 8.59 -21.85 -23.20
N GLU A 118 9.17 -21.95 -22.01
CA GLU A 118 9.61 -23.23 -21.45
C GLU A 118 8.39 -24.03 -20.98
N ASN A 119 8.31 -25.28 -21.42
CA ASN A 119 7.23 -26.23 -21.07
C ASN A 119 7.85 -27.44 -20.36
N ASN A 120 8.74 -27.19 -19.40
CA ASN A 120 9.60 -28.20 -18.80
C ASN A 120 8.89 -28.88 -17.62
N LEU A 121 7.75 -29.53 -17.95
CA LEU A 121 6.85 -30.22 -17.03
C LEU A 121 7.45 -31.50 -16.44
N GLY A 122 8.47 -31.32 -15.59
CA GLY A 122 8.81 -32.22 -14.50
C GLY A 122 7.77 -32.17 -13.37
N ALA A 123 8.10 -32.73 -12.20
CA ALA A 123 7.15 -32.96 -11.12
C ALA A 123 6.53 -31.70 -10.48
N GLY A 124 7.11 -30.50 -10.66
CA GLY A 124 6.62 -29.24 -10.08
C GLY A 124 6.25 -28.13 -11.09
N GLY A 125 6.70 -28.21 -12.34
CA GLY A 125 6.60 -27.10 -13.31
C GLY A 125 7.71 -26.05 -13.19
N ASP A 126 7.72 -25.08 -14.10
CA ASP A 126 8.86 -24.20 -14.40
C ASP A 126 9.17 -23.12 -13.34
N LYS A 127 8.29 -22.97 -12.33
CA LYS A 127 8.44 -22.10 -11.14
C LYS A 127 7.80 -22.78 -9.93
N ALA A 128 8.59 -23.48 -9.12
CA ALA A 128 8.02 -24.31 -8.05
C ALA A 128 8.92 -24.45 -6.81
N LEU A 129 8.30 -24.45 -5.63
CA LEU A 129 8.80 -25.14 -4.45
C LEU A 129 7.80 -26.26 -4.15
N PHE A 130 8.26 -27.51 -4.14
CA PHE A 130 7.40 -28.65 -3.82
C PHE A 130 8.07 -29.62 -2.86
N VAL A 131 7.28 -30.11 -1.91
CA VAL A 131 7.68 -31.09 -0.89
C VAL A 131 7.13 -32.45 -1.30
N THR A 132 7.98 -33.48 -1.33
CA THR A 132 7.56 -34.83 -1.72
C THR A 132 7.16 -35.66 -0.50
N ALA A 133 6.69 -36.89 -0.72
CA ALA A 133 6.17 -37.74 0.36
C ALA A 133 7.30 -38.22 1.30
N GLY A 134 7.47 -37.50 2.41
CA GLY A 134 8.53 -37.72 3.40
C GLY A 134 9.37 -36.48 3.68
N GLY A 135 9.34 -35.48 2.78
CA GLY A 135 10.01 -34.20 2.98
C GLY A 135 9.30 -33.31 4.00
N THR A 136 10.03 -32.34 4.54
CA THR A 136 9.57 -31.35 5.54
C THR A 136 9.97 -29.95 5.13
N LEU A 137 9.05 -28.99 5.26
CA LEU A 137 9.26 -27.58 4.94
C LEU A 137 8.78 -26.72 6.12
N GLU A 138 9.72 -26.12 6.83
CA GLU A 138 9.45 -25.20 7.95
C GLU A 138 9.79 -23.77 7.52
N ILE A 139 8.83 -22.85 7.59
CA ILE A 139 9.02 -21.42 7.34
C ILE A 139 8.29 -20.64 8.44
N HIS A 140 9.04 -20.20 9.44
CA HIS A 140 8.52 -19.50 10.61
C HIS A 140 9.17 -18.13 10.72
N GLY A 141 8.48 -17.10 10.23
CA GLY A 141 8.90 -15.71 10.41
C GLY A 141 8.54 -15.15 11.78
N LYS A 142 8.80 -13.85 11.99
CA LYS A 142 8.28 -13.07 13.13
C LYS A 142 6.76 -13.34 13.33
N PRO A 143 6.31 -13.79 14.53
CA PRO A 143 4.91 -14.07 14.79
C PRO A 143 4.00 -12.86 14.53
N LYS A 144 2.91 -13.10 13.79
CA LYS A 144 2.01 -12.06 13.29
C LYS A 144 0.57 -12.58 13.22
N LEU A 145 -0.39 -11.75 13.63
CA LEU A 145 -1.82 -12.08 13.57
C LEU A 145 -2.26 -12.12 12.09
N SER A 146 -2.46 -13.31 11.53
CA SER A 146 -2.71 -13.48 10.08
C SER A 146 -4.10 -13.01 9.62
N TRP A 147 -5.09 -13.04 10.51
CA TRP A 147 -6.43 -12.49 10.31
C TRP A 147 -7.10 -12.26 11.67
N THR A 148 -8.15 -11.44 11.68
CA THR A 148 -9.10 -11.32 12.80
C THR A 148 -10.45 -10.84 12.24
N LYS A 149 -11.41 -10.47 13.09
CA LYS A 149 -12.71 -9.89 12.72
C LYS A 149 -12.86 -8.52 13.36
N PHE A 150 -13.70 -7.67 12.76
CA PHE A 150 -14.18 -6.47 13.43
C PHE A 150 -15.00 -6.87 14.68
N ALA A 151 -14.83 -6.15 15.79
CA ALA A 151 -15.59 -6.33 17.02
C ALA A 151 -17.08 -5.97 16.89
N GLN A 152 -17.42 -5.25 15.82
CA GLN A 152 -18.77 -4.81 15.48
C GLN A 152 -18.92 -4.70 13.96
N THR A 153 -20.16 -4.72 13.46
CA THR A 153 -20.43 -4.44 12.04
C THR A 153 -19.89 -3.05 11.66
N ALA A 154 -19.13 -2.96 10.58
CA ALA A 154 -18.67 -1.68 10.04
C ALA A 154 -19.89 -0.79 9.71
N PRO A 155 -19.91 0.50 10.09
CA PRO A 155 -21.07 1.36 9.86
C PRO A 155 -21.26 1.60 8.36
N LYS A 156 -22.48 1.43 7.88
CA LYS A 156 -22.85 1.73 6.49
C LYS A 156 -22.96 3.25 6.31
N PHE A 157 -22.12 3.82 5.45
CA PHE A 157 -22.28 5.20 4.99
C PHE A 157 -23.62 5.39 4.24
N ASN A 158 -24.37 6.42 4.61
CA ASN A 158 -25.65 6.76 4.00
C ASN A 158 -25.61 8.14 3.34
N THR A 159 -25.72 8.19 2.02
CA THR A 159 -25.70 9.43 1.22
C THR A 159 -26.84 10.40 1.53
N GLU A 160 -27.90 9.96 2.21
CA GLU A 160 -29.05 10.80 2.59
C GLU A 160 -28.93 11.44 3.98
N THR A 161 -28.04 10.95 4.86
CA THR A 161 -27.93 11.42 6.26
C THR A 161 -26.52 11.77 6.70
N ASP A 162 -25.51 11.17 6.06
CA ASP A 162 -24.11 11.32 6.43
C ASP A 162 -23.40 12.34 5.53
N VAL A 163 -24.11 12.91 4.55
CA VAL A 163 -23.66 13.97 3.63
C VAL A 163 -24.29 15.29 4.05
N ILE A 164 -23.46 16.31 4.23
CA ILE A 164 -23.85 17.68 4.59
C ILE A 164 -24.07 18.50 3.32
N ALA A 165 -23.15 18.40 2.36
CA ALA A 165 -23.24 19.04 1.05
C ALA A 165 -22.50 18.20 0.01
N SER A 166 -22.96 18.24 -1.25
CA SER A 166 -22.20 17.67 -2.37
C SER A 166 -22.58 18.37 -3.66
N GLN A 167 -21.60 18.56 -4.55
CA GLN A 167 -21.84 19.05 -5.90
C GLN A 167 -20.92 18.34 -6.88
N ILE A 168 -21.48 17.95 -8.03
CA ILE A 168 -20.76 17.35 -9.15
C ILE A 168 -20.94 18.30 -10.33
N GLU A 169 -19.86 18.85 -10.85
CA GLU A 169 -19.86 19.47 -12.18
C GLU A 169 -19.87 18.33 -13.21
N ASP A 170 -20.96 18.21 -13.97
CA ASP A 170 -21.12 17.30 -15.11
C ASP A 170 -21.30 18.16 -16.38
N THR A 171 -20.19 18.43 -17.07
CA THR A 171 -20.18 19.41 -18.15
C THR A 171 -19.43 18.94 -19.39
N LYS A 172 -19.90 19.38 -20.56
CA LYS A 172 -19.19 19.08 -21.82
C LYS A 172 -17.89 19.89 -21.96
N LYS A 173 -17.75 20.98 -21.20
CA LYS A 173 -16.58 21.89 -21.17
C LYS A 173 -15.38 21.26 -20.43
N ARG A 174 -14.23 21.96 -20.49
CA ARG A 174 -13.02 21.68 -19.70
C ARG A 174 -12.63 22.93 -18.90
N GLY A 175 -12.00 22.78 -17.74
CA GLY A 175 -11.73 23.93 -16.86
C GLY A 175 -11.63 23.56 -15.38
N LEU A 176 -11.83 24.55 -14.50
CA LEU A 176 -11.78 24.38 -13.05
C LEU A 176 -13.17 24.54 -12.43
N ALA A 177 -13.59 23.58 -11.60
CA ALA A 177 -14.64 23.81 -10.62
C ALA A 177 -14.02 24.36 -9.34
N VAL A 178 -14.65 25.38 -8.76
CA VAL A 178 -14.29 25.98 -7.46
C VAL A 178 -15.51 25.93 -6.54
N TYR A 179 -15.28 25.55 -5.29
CA TYR A 179 -16.31 25.35 -4.26
C TYR A 179 -15.92 26.13 -3.02
N SER A 180 -16.84 26.93 -2.46
CA SER A 180 -16.65 27.65 -1.20
C SER A 180 -17.51 27.01 -0.11
N ILE A 181 -16.90 26.44 0.93
CA ILE A 181 -17.59 25.70 2.00
C ILE A 181 -17.42 26.43 3.33
N ASN A 182 -18.47 26.47 4.14
CA ASN A 182 -18.46 27.04 5.48
C ASN A 182 -17.59 26.17 6.43
N PRO A 183 -16.60 26.75 7.14
CA PRO A 183 -15.66 26.00 7.98
C PRO A 183 -16.30 25.45 9.28
N THR A 184 -17.51 25.89 9.62
CA THR A 184 -18.22 25.53 10.86
C THR A 184 -19.42 24.61 10.59
N THR A 185 -20.16 24.83 9.49
CA THR A 185 -21.36 24.04 9.18
C THR A 185 -21.15 22.98 8.11
N GLY A 186 -20.09 23.06 7.30
CA GLY A 186 -19.87 22.18 6.15
C GLY A 186 -20.79 22.47 4.95
N GLU A 187 -21.63 23.49 5.03
CA GLU A 187 -22.52 23.88 3.93
C GLU A 187 -21.73 24.48 2.76
N LEU A 188 -22.09 24.11 1.53
CA LEU A 188 -21.57 24.74 0.32
C LEU A 188 -22.21 26.14 0.16
N VAL A 189 -21.40 27.18 0.39
CA VAL A 189 -21.80 28.60 0.40
C VAL A 189 -21.89 29.17 -1.01
N ASP A 190 -20.95 28.81 -1.88
CA ASP A 190 -20.90 29.25 -3.29
C ASP A 190 -20.13 28.24 -4.14
N SER A 191 -20.34 28.26 -5.46
CA SER A 191 -19.53 27.48 -6.41
C SER A 191 -19.55 28.09 -7.81
N ALA A 192 -18.47 27.91 -8.56
CA ALA A 192 -18.36 28.40 -9.94
C ALA A 192 -17.49 27.49 -10.81
N PHE A 193 -17.86 27.38 -12.09
CA PHE A 193 -17.11 26.61 -13.09
C PHE A 193 -16.47 27.52 -14.16
N PHE A 194 -15.13 27.51 -14.19
CA PHE A 194 -14.32 28.37 -15.04
C PHE A 194 -13.79 27.60 -16.25
N ASN A 195 -14.52 27.73 -17.35
CA ASN A 195 -14.11 27.22 -18.66
C ASN A 195 -13.14 28.21 -19.33
N PHE A 196 -11.85 27.89 -19.32
CA PHE A 196 -10.79 28.70 -19.92
C PHE A 196 -10.66 28.53 -21.45
N LEU A 197 -11.60 27.86 -22.12
CA LEU A 197 -11.74 27.84 -23.59
C LEU A 197 -12.97 28.60 -24.08
N ILE A 198 -12.83 29.71 -24.80
CA ILE A 198 -13.91 30.21 -25.67
C ILE A 198 -13.36 30.69 -27.02
N ASN A 199 -14.05 30.26 -28.08
CA ASN A 199 -13.95 30.81 -29.44
C ASN A 199 -14.29 32.32 -29.45
N GLY A 200 -13.29 33.19 -29.32
CA GLY A 200 -13.42 34.63 -29.57
C GLY A 200 -13.91 35.51 -28.41
N ARG A 201 -13.90 35.05 -27.15
CA ARG A 201 -13.90 35.99 -26.00
C ARG A 201 -12.49 36.50 -25.73
N LYS A 202 -12.37 37.71 -25.16
CA LYS A 202 -11.08 38.21 -24.69
C LYS A 202 -10.61 37.34 -23.52
N TYR A 203 -9.44 36.76 -23.70
CA TYR A 203 -8.87 35.81 -22.77
C TYR A 203 -8.66 36.38 -21.34
N PRO A 204 -8.17 37.62 -21.14
CA PRO A 204 -8.00 38.20 -19.80
C PRO A 204 -9.28 38.29 -18.97
N ASP A 205 -10.43 38.53 -19.60
CA ASP A 205 -11.72 38.70 -18.91
C ASP A 205 -12.11 37.44 -18.12
N LEU A 206 -11.68 36.26 -18.56
CA LEU A 206 -11.91 34.97 -17.88
C LEU A 206 -11.01 34.80 -16.66
N ILE A 207 -9.74 35.20 -16.74
CA ILE A 207 -8.83 35.21 -15.58
C ILE A 207 -9.31 36.25 -14.56
N ILE A 208 -9.69 37.45 -14.99
CA ILE A 208 -10.23 38.48 -14.10
C ILE A 208 -11.50 37.97 -13.40
N SER A 209 -12.40 37.28 -14.12
CA SER A 209 -13.59 36.69 -13.50
C SER A 209 -13.29 35.56 -12.51
N PHE A 210 -12.18 34.83 -12.69
CA PHE A 210 -11.71 33.79 -11.78
C PHE A 210 -11.09 34.41 -10.52
N VAL A 211 -10.16 35.35 -10.68
CA VAL A 211 -9.51 36.06 -9.57
C VAL A 211 -10.54 36.81 -8.73
N ASN A 212 -11.47 37.55 -9.34
CA ASN A 212 -12.54 38.26 -8.64
C ASN A 212 -13.45 37.31 -7.83
N PHE A 213 -13.64 36.07 -8.27
CA PHE A 213 -14.40 35.07 -7.51
C PHE A 213 -13.61 34.60 -6.28
N LEU A 214 -12.33 34.27 -6.45
CA LEU A 214 -11.44 33.86 -5.36
C LEU A 214 -11.24 34.98 -4.32
N ASP A 215 -11.12 36.23 -4.76
CA ASP A 215 -11.05 37.40 -3.90
C ASP A 215 -12.38 37.66 -3.17
N GLY A 216 -13.51 37.32 -3.81
CA GLY A 216 -14.86 37.42 -3.23
C GLY A 216 -15.19 36.34 -2.20
N ILE A 217 -14.49 35.19 -2.20
CA ILE A 217 -14.66 34.16 -1.16
C ILE A 217 -14.22 34.73 0.21
N PRO A 218 -15.04 34.59 1.27
CA PRO A 218 -14.64 34.99 2.62
C PRO A 218 -13.37 34.28 3.09
N ASP A 219 -12.45 35.02 3.70
CA ASP A 219 -11.11 34.54 4.07
C ASP A 219 -11.11 33.32 5.04
N VAL A 220 -12.24 33.10 5.74
CA VAL A 220 -12.46 31.96 6.64
C VAL A 220 -12.98 30.69 5.95
N ASN A 221 -13.47 30.78 4.70
CA ASN A 221 -14.09 29.65 4.01
C ASN A 221 -13.06 28.66 3.46
N ILE A 222 -13.49 27.40 3.42
CA ILE A 222 -12.80 26.32 2.72
C ILE A 222 -12.98 26.52 1.22
N VAL A 223 -11.93 26.32 0.44
CA VAL A 223 -11.93 26.43 -1.02
C VAL A 223 -11.48 25.10 -1.63
N GLY A 224 -12.42 24.36 -2.20
CA GLY A 224 -12.13 23.20 -3.03
C GLY A 224 -11.90 23.60 -4.48
N ILE A 225 -10.86 23.09 -5.14
CA ILE A 225 -10.61 23.30 -6.58
C ILE A 225 -10.32 21.94 -7.24
N ALA A 226 -11.01 21.63 -8.33
CA ALA A 226 -10.79 20.41 -9.11
C ALA A 226 -10.81 20.68 -10.62
N ILE A 227 -9.90 20.04 -11.36
CA ILE A 227 -9.93 20.02 -12.82
C ILE A 227 -11.15 19.21 -13.30
N HIS A 228 -11.94 19.80 -14.20
CA HIS A 228 -12.91 19.07 -15.01
C HIS A 228 -12.30 18.80 -16.39
N LYS A 229 -12.07 17.52 -16.68
CA LYS A 229 -11.34 17.00 -17.85
C LYS A 229 -9.85 17.38 -17.89
N ASP A 230 -9.56 18.58 -18.35
CA ASP A 230 -8.22 19.03 -18.76
C ASP A 230 -8.16 20.57 -18.80
N LEU A 231 -6.96 21.14 -18.87
CA LEU A 231 -6.73 22.58 -18.91
C LEU A 231 -6.18 23.04 -20.28
N PRO A 232 -6.24 24.34 -20.62
CA PRO A 232 -5.52 24.90 -21.76
C PRO A 232 -3.99 24.83 -21.58
N ARG A 233 -3.25 25.10 -22.65
CA ARG A 233 -1.78 25.03 -22.64
C ARG A 233 -1.15 26.17 -21.83
N ARG A 234 0.07 25.93 -21.33
CA ARG A 234 0.93 26.94 -20.68
C ARG A 234 1.03 28.20 -21.54
N GLY A 235 0.90 29.37 -20.92
CA GLY A 235 0.85 30.66 -21.61
C GLY A 235 -0.58 31.23 -21.74
N ASP A 236 -1.60 30.38 -21.82
CA ASP A 236 -2.99 30.82 -21.65
C ASP A 236 -3.25 31.11 -20.15
N ILE A 237 -3.41 30.07 -19.32
CA ILE A 237 -3.93 30.16 -17.94
C ILE A 237 -2.98 30.76 -16.89
N THR A 238 -1.85 31.36 -17.27
CA THR A 238 -0.78 31.78 -16.34
C THR A 238 -1.29 32.59 -15.14
N GLY A 239 -2.10 33.63 -15.35
CA GLY A 239 -2.64 34.45 -14.25
C GLY A 239 -3.69 33.74 -13.37
N ALA A 240 -4.30 32.65 -13.86
CA ALA A 240 -5.15 31.79 -13.03
C ALA A 240 -4.31 30.79 -12.23
N LEU A 241 -3.21 30.28 -12.80
CA LEU A 241 -2.22 29.48 -12.07
C LEU A 241 -1.57 30.30 -10.96
N GLU A 242 -1.11 31.52 -11.24
CA GLU A 242 -0.56 32.45 -10.24
C GLU A 242 -1.56 32.73 -9.09
N ALA A 243 -2.85 32.84 -9.38
CA ALA A 243 -3.88 33.00 -8.34
C ALA A 243 -4.07 31.74 -7.48
N ILE A 244 -4.00 30.54 -8.09
CA ILE A 244 -4.03 29.26 -7.38
C ILE A 244 -2.76 29.08 -6.53
N GLU A 245 -1.60 29.46 -7.06
CA GLU A 245 -0.31 29.46 -6.37
C GLU A 245 -0.32 30.39 -5.15
N ILE A 246 -0.87 31.61 -5.28
CA ILE A 246 -1.05 32.57 -4.18
C ILE A 246 -2.03 32.03 -3.11
N LEU A 247 -3.08 31.30 -3.49
CA LEU A 247 -3.97 30.63 -2.54
C LEU A 247 -3.27 29.45 -1.83
N ALA A 248 -2.56 28.60 -2.58
CA ALA A 248 -1.77 27.50 -2.04
C ALA A 248 -0.67 27.98 -1.08
N GLY A 249 -0.06 29.13 -1.39
CA GLY A 249 1.08 29.69 -0.67
C GLY A 249 2.44 29.43 -1.35
N GLN A 250 2.43 29.21 -2.66
CA GLN A 250 3.63 28.97 -3.48
C GLN A 250 4.00 30.26 -4.21
N THR A 251 5.18 30.83 -3.95
CA THR A 251 5.61 32.13 -4.51
C THR A 251 6.99 32.10 -5.19
N ASP A 252 7.59 30.91 -5.28
CA ASP A 252 8.85 30.62 -5.98
C ASP A 252 8.62 30.28 -7.46
N GLY A 253 7.40 29.90 -7.82
CA GLY A 253 7.01 29.52 -9.17
C GLY A 253 7.41 28.09 -9.56
N THR A 254 7.55 27.17 -8.60
CA THR A 254 7.88 25.75 -8.82
C THR A 254 6.64 24.83 -8.95
N ASN A 255 5.42 25.39 -8.92
CA ASN A 255 4.18 24.62 -8.95
C ASN A 255 4.11 23.62 -10.14
N PRO A 256 3.76 22.35 -9.91
CA PRO A 256 3.64 21.33 -10.97
C PRO A 256 2.78 21.76 -12.17
N LEU A 257 1.71 22.53 -11.96
CA LEU A 257 0.81 23.05 -13.01
C LEU A 257 1.53 23.85 -14.09
N ARG A 258 2.76 24.33 -13.83
CA ARG A 258 3.56 25.09 -14.80
C ARG A 258 4.19 24.17 -15.85
N ASP A 259 4.65 22.98 -15.50
CA ASP A 259 5.50 22.13 -16.37
C ASP A 259 4.76 20.94 -17.02
N THR A 260 3.43 20.85 -16.88
CA THR A 260 2.67 19.64 -17.21
C THR A 260 1.76 19.80 -18.43
N GLU A 261 2.01 19.05 -19.50
CA GLU A 261 1.16 19.03 -20.70
C GLU A 261 -0.08 18.11 -20.56
N ASP A 262 -0.03 17.07 -19.70
CA ASP A 262 -1.06 16.02 -19.57
C ASP A 262 -1.21 15.52 -18.10
N ALA A 263 -1.93 16.27 -17.24
CA ALA A 263 -2.04 15.94 -15.81
C ALA A 263 -3.40 16.24 -15.14
N MET A 264 -3.63 15.60 -13.98
CA MET A 264 -4.77 15.79 -13.08
C MET A 264 -4.37 16.54 -11.81
N TYR A 265 -5.29 17.36 -11.28
CA TYR A 265 -5.07 18.16 -10.08
C TYR A 265 -6.36 18.34 -9.28
N SER A 266 -6.27 18.10 -7.98
CA SER A 266 -7.30 18.36 -6.97
C SER A 266 -6.67 19.02 -5.74
N LEU A 267 -7.25 20.14 -5.32
CA LEU A 267 -6.71 21.04 -4.29
C LEU A 267 -7.78 21.38 -3.24
N LEU A 268 -7.37 21.41 -1.98
CA LEU A 268 -8.11 22.07 -0.89
C LEU A 268 -7.24 23.19 -0.31
N THR A 269 -7.79 24.41 -0.26
CA THR A 269 -7.10 25.63 0.19
C THR A 269 -8.02 26.54 1.02
N THR A 270 -7.45 27.46 1.78
CA THR A 270 -8.11 28.64 2.37
C THR A 270 -7.21 29.84 2.11
N LYS A 271 -7.74 31.06 2.13
CA LYS A 271 -6.98 32.24 1.70
C LYS A 271 -5.65 32.40 2.44
N LYS A 272 -4.57 32.34 1.64
CA LYS A 272 -3.14 32.46 1.97
C LYS A 272 -2.55 31.31 2.80
N HIS A 273 -1.62 30.61 2.13
CA HIS A 273 -0.71 29.63 2.69
C HIS A 273 -1.39 28.59 3.57
N ILE A 274 -1.78 27.50 2.91
CA ILE A 274 -1.90 26.19 3.55
C ILE A 274 -3.25 26.13 4.36
N LEU A 275 -4.25 25.38 3.85
CA LEU A 275 -5.70 25.42 4.22
C LEU A 275 -5.97 25.36 5.73
N ILE A 276 -6.92 26.10 6.31
CA ILE A 276 -7.40 25.73 7.66
C ILE A 276 -8.91 25.80 7.85
N ILE A 277 -9.29 24.81 8.63
CA ILE A 277 -10.44 24.57 9.48
C ILE A 277 -10.66 25.70 10.51
N GLY A 278 -10.89 26.93 10.03
CA GLY A 278 -10.99 28.13 10.86
C GLY A 278 -9.64 28.68 11.36
N SER A 279 -9.11 29.73 10.70
CA SER A 279 -7.85 30.47 10.98
C SER A 279 -6.45 29.91 10.54
N THR A 280 -6.29 29.62 9.22
CA THR A 280 -5.05 29.62 8.36
C THR A 280 -3.73 28.88 8.77
N SER A 281 -3.44 27.61 8.34
CA SER A 281 -2.06 26.98 8.28
C SER A 281 -1.87 25.47 7.83
N MET A 282 -2.79 24.73 7.17
CA MET A 282 -2.73 23.24 6.93
C MET A 282 -3.30 22.71 5.55
N SER A 283 -2.68 22.90 4.37
CA SER A 283 -3.22 22.45 3.05
C SER A 283 -3.00 20.97 2.74
N LYS A 284 -3.67 20.53 1.66
CA LYS A 284 -3.41 19.27 0.96
C LYS A 284 -3.61 19.51 -0.55
N GLU A 285 -2.65 19.06 -1.36
CA GLU A 285 -2.73 19.06 -2.82
C GLU A 285 -2.49 17.63 -3.32
N VAL A 286 -3.23 17.20 -4.33
CA VAL A 286 -2.95 15.93 -5.03
C VAL A 286 -2.80 16.21 -6.52
N TYR A 287 -1.59 15.98 -6.99
CA TYR A 287 -1.18 16.03 -8.39
C TYR A 287 -0.92 14.58 -8.87
N LEU A 288 -1.47 14.21 -10.03
CA LEU A 288 -1.21 12.91 -10.66
C LEU A 288 -1.02 13.05 -12.17
N PRO A 289 -0.01 12.39 -12.77
CA PRO A 289 0.10 12.31 -14.23
C PRO A 289 -1.07 11.51 -14.81
N LEU A 290 -1.48 11.84 -16.03
CA LEU A 290 -2.52 11.07 -16.72
C LEU A 290 -2.02 9.64 -17.04
N LYS A 291 -2.85 8.64 -16.72
CA LYS A 291 -2.64 7.27 -17.20
C LYS A 291 -2.87 7.18 -18.71
N SER A 292 -2.07 6.35 -19.38
CA SER A 292 -2.22 6.02 -20.80
C SER A 292 -3.55 5.35 -21.13
N GLU A 293 -4.14 4.62 -20.18
CA GLU A 293 -5.44 3.95 -20.33
C GLU A 293 -6.30 4.05 -19.05
N GLY A 294 -7.62 3.96 -19.22
CA GLY A 294 -8.60 3.88 -18.14
C GLY A 294 -8.89 5.21 -17.43
N LYS A 295 -9.16 5.11 -16.12
CA LYS A 295 -9.54 6.24 -15.27
C LYS A 295 -8.39 6.67 -14.35
N THR A 296 -8.10 7.96 -14.36
CA THR A 296 -7.27 8.66 -13.38
C THR A 296 -8.19 9.38 -12.39
N ILE A 297 -7.82 9.35 -11.10
CA ILE A 297 -8.57 9.97 -10.00
C ILE A 297 -7.54 10.70 -9.14
N ALA A 298 -7.57 12.03 -9.14
CA ALA A 298 -6.94 12.82 -8.10
C ALA A 298 -8.02 13.14 -7.07
N GLU A 299 -7.84 12.67 -5.83
CA GLU A 299 -8.75 12.92 -4.72
C GLU A 299 -7.94 13.50 -3.56
N VAL A 300 -8.47 14.56 -2.96
CA VAL A 300 -7.85 15.21 -1.80
C VAL A 300 -8.90 15.45 -0.72
N SER A 301 -8.54 15.20 0.55
CA SER A 301 -9.49 15.24 1.66
C SER A 301 -8.87 15.73 2.97
N MET A 302 -9.64 16.47 3.79
CA MET A 302 -9.24 16.92 5.13
C MET A 302 -10.46 17.09 6.07
N VAL A 303 -10.20 17.15 7.38
CA VAL A 303 -11.12 16.79 8.48
C VAL A 303 -11.54 17.99 9.32
N PHE A 304 -12.58 18.67 8.88
CA PHE A 304 -13.09 19.91 9.44
C PHE A 304 -14.05 19.68 10.62
N ALA A 305 -13.53 19.79 11.85
CA ALA A 305 -14.27 19.56 13.09
C ALA A 305 -14.92 18.16 13.17
N GLU A 306 -16.20 18.01 12.82
CA GLU A 306 -16.91 16.71 12.77
C GLU A 306 -17.17 16.21 11.33
N PHE A 307 -16.79 16.99 10.31
CA PHE A 307 -17.03 16.66 8.90
C PHE A 307 -15.74 16.58 8.08
N ILE A 308 -15.68 15.70 7.09
CA ILE A 308 -14.62 15.66 6.08
C ILE A 308 -15.07 16.45 4.85
N VAL A 309 -14.17 17.23 4.25
CA VAL A 309 -14.32 17.74 2.89
C VAL A 309 -13.42 16.91 1.99
N VAL A 310 -13.99 16.39 0.91
CA VAL A 310 -13.32 15.62 -0.15
C VAL A 310 -13.54 16.34 -1.47
N VAL A 311 -12.48 16.53 -2.25
CA VAL A 311 -12.50 17.17 -3.56
C VAL A 311 -11.84 16.23 -4.55
N THR A 312 -12.59 15.82 -5.57
CA THR A 312 -12.18 14.76 -6.49
C THR A 312 -12.24 15.24 -7.93
N SER A 313 -11.13 15.05 -8.64
CA SER A 313 -10.97 15.26 -10.08
C SER A 313 -10.86 13.89 -10.76
N THR A 314 -11.80 13.60 -11.65
CA THR A 314 -11.89 12.35 -12.40
C THR A 314 -11.65 12.63 -13.88
N PHE A 315 -10.72 11.89 -14.49
CA PHE A 315 -10.56 11.83 -15.94
C PHE A 315 -10.58 10.40 -16.43
N ASP A 316 -11.31 10.17 -17.50
CA ASP A 316 -11.42 8.89 -18.19
C ASP A 316 -10.95 9.08 -19.63
N ILE A 317 -9.78 8.53 -19.97
CA ILE A 317 -9.13 8.81 -21.27
C ILE A 317 -9.90 8.17 -22.43
N ASN A 318 -10.51 7.02 -22.18
CA ASN A 318 -11.33 6.28 -23.16
C ASN A 318 -12.74 6.90 -23.29
N ARG A 319 -13.23 7.58 -22.24
CA ARG A 319 -14.56 8.20 -22.17
C ARG A 319 -14.50 9.57 -21.49
N ARG A 320 -13.94 10.57 -22.17
CA ARG A 320 -13.83 11.97 -21.69
C ARG A 320 -15.17 12.68 -21.41
N ASP A 321 -16.29 12.02 -21.70
CA ASP A 321 -17.65 12.39 -21.30
C ASP A 321 -18.00 11.96 -19.86
N ARG A 322 -17.25 11.02 -19.27
CA ARG A 322 -17.38 10.54 -17.87
C ARG A 322 -16.38 11.20 -16.91
N SER A 323 -15.55 12.12 -17.41
CA SER A 323 -14.72 12.98 -16.58
C SER A 323 -15.59 13.90 -15.72
N LYS A 324 -15.17 14.17 -14.48
CA LYS A 324 -15.92 14.95 -13.49
C LYS A 324 -15.00 15.80 -12.63
N ALA A 325 -15.56 16.85 -12.05
CA ALA A 325 -15.03 17.52 -10.87
C ALA A 325 -16.13 17.51 -9.81
N GLU A 326 -15.83 17.10 -8.58
CA GLU A 326 -16.83 16.94 -7.53
C GLU A 326 -16.29 17.35 -6.15
N VAL A 327 -17.19 17.86 -5.30
CA VAL A 327 -16.97 18.09 -3.86
C VAL A 327 -18.00 17.28 -3.07
N LEU A 328 -17.53 16.68 -1.99
CA LEU A 328 -18.33 15.95 -1.02
C LEU A 328 -17.95 16.44 0.38
N VAL A 329 -18.95 16.89 1.13
CA VAL A 329 -18.83 17.23 2.56
C VAL A 329 -19.68 16.23 3.32
N ALA A 330 -19.07 15.46 4.22
CA ALA A 330 -19.71 14.34 4.90
C ALA A 330 -19.27 14.26 6.37
N VAL A 331 -20.05 13.62 7.24
CA VAL A 331 -19.65 13.40 8.65
C VAL A 331 -18.42 12.49 8.69
N ASP A 332 -17.31 12.92 9.31
CA ASP A 332 -16.01 12.26 9.14
C ASP A 332 -16.03 10.81 9.63
N LEU A 333 -16.51 10.59 10.87
CA LEU A 333 -16.61 9.24 11.46
C LEU A 333 -17.64 8.32 10.78
N LYS A 334 -18.37 8.82 9.77
CA LYS A 334 -19.20 8.01 8.86
C LYS A 334 -18.46 7.67 7.57
N TYR A 335 -17.70 8.62 7.02
CA TYR A 335 -16.94 8.47 5.78
C TYR A 335 -15.64 7.67 5.99
N ARG A 336 -14.95 7.90 7.12
CA ARG A 336 -13.75 7.20 7.58
C ARG A 336 -13.99 6.57 8.96
N PRO A 337 -14.76 5.48 9.06
CA PRO A 337 -15.11 4.90 10.34
C PRO A 337 -13.91 4.23 11.03
N VAL A 338 -13.77 4.44 12.34
CA VAL A 338 -12.81 3.70 13.17
C VAL A 338 -13.30 2.26 13.33
N LEU A 339 -12.50 1.30 12.88
CA LEU A 339 -12.80 -0.12 12.93
C LEU A 339 -12.04 -0.78 14.09
N ASN A 340 -12.79 -1.23 15.10
CA ASN A 340 -12.25 -2.00 16.22
C ASN A 340 -12.20 -3.48 15.86
N PHE A 341 -11.18 -4.20 16.33
CA PHE A 341 -10.98 -5.64 16.10
C PHE A 341 -11.26 -6.47 17.36
N ILE A 342 -11.50 -7.77 17.21
CA ILE A 342 -11.73 -8.69 18.34
C ILE A 342 -10.40 -9.03 19.06
N GLU A 343 -9.32 -9.17 18.29
CA GLU A 343 -7.98 -9.52 18.77
C GLU A 343 -7.02 -8.32 18.68
N ASP A 344 -5.88 -8.39 19.37
CA ASP A 344 -4.88 -7.33 19.34
C ASP A 344 -4.10 -7.34 18.00
N VAL A 345 -4.33 -6.29 17.22
CA VAL A 345 -3.67 -6.06 15.92
C VAL A 345 -2.31 -5.34 16.05
N SER A 346 -1.73 -5.24 17.25
CA SER A 346 -0.41 -4.62 17.49
C SER A 346 0.76 -5.25 16.73
N THR A 347 0.58 -6.44 16.14
CA THR A 347 1.55 -7.10 15.24
C THR A 347 1.46 -6.63 13.78
N TRP A 348 0.48 -5.79 13.44
CA TRP A 348 0.34 -5.17 12.12
C TRP A 348 1.10 -3.84 12.07
N GLU A 349 1.84 -3.62 10.98
CA GLU A 349 2.82 -2.55 10.85
C GLU A 349 2.56 -1.68 9.61
N THR A 350 3.02 -0.42 9.64
CA THR A 350 2.92 0.50 8.50
C THR A 350 3.62 -0.09 7.27
N GLY A 351 2.89 -0.21 6.16
CA GLY A 351 3.33 -0.87 4.94
C GLY A 351 2.70 -2.26 4.72
N ASP A 352 2.12 -2.88 5.75
CA ASP A 352 1.36 -4.12 5.59
C ASP A 352 0.17 -3.93 4.65
N THR A 353 -0.13 -4.96 3.87
CA THR A 353 -1.36 -5.05 3.08
C THR A 353 -2.40 -5.86 3.85
N VAL A 354 -3.55 -5.25 4.14
CA VAL A 354 -4.73 -5.97 4.64
C VAL A 354 -5.79 -6.15 3.54
N VAL A 355 -6.46 -7.30 3.57
CA VAL A 355 -7.61 -7.61 2.72
C VAL A 355 -8.86 -7.62 3.60
N ILE A 356 -9.85 -6.79 3.26
CA ILE A 356 -11.12 -6.71 3.99
C ILE A 356 -12.19 -7.48 3.22
N ALA A 357 -12.75 -8.51 3.85
CA ALA A 357 -13.83 -9.32 3.31
C ALA A 357 -15.07 -9.33 4.23
N SER A 358 -16.22 -9.68 3.66
CA SER A 358 -17.46 -9.92 4.41
C SER A 358 -17.42 -11.30 5.09
N THR A 359 -18.13 -11.45 6.21
CA THR A 359 -18.04 -12.65 7.08
C THR A 359 -18.67 -13.92 6.51
N ASP A 360 -19.33 -13.82 5.35
CA ASP A 360 -19.86 -14.93 4.53
C ASP A 360 -18.84 -15.49 3.53
N TYR A 361 -17.64 -14.89 3.44
CA TYR A 361 -16.55 -15.35 2.57
C TYR A 361 -15.50 -16.15 3.37
N ASP A 362 -15.03 -17.28 2.81
CA ASP A 362 -13.95 -18.07 3.41
C ASP A 362 -12.60 -17.40 3.15
N TRP A 363 -11.98 -16.88 4.21
CA TRP A 363 -10.67 -16.22 4.13
C TRP A 363 -9.54 -17.15 3.65
N ARG A 364 -9.71 -18.48 3.72
CA ARG A 364 -8.76 -19.45 3.14
C ARG A 364 -8.82 -19.53 1.61
N GLN A 365 -9.84 -18.92 1.00
CA GLN A 365 -10.07 -18.89 -0.45
C GLN A 365 -10.02 -17.44 -0.98
N ALA A 366 -9.36 -16.55 -0.23
CA ALA A 366 -9.27 -15.13 -0.55
C ALA A 366 -8.27 -14.86 -1.68
N GLU A 367 -8.80 -14.63 -2.88
CA GLU A 367 -8.05 -14.02 -3.97
C GLU A 367 -7.78 -12.53 -3.66
N GLU A 368 -6.59 -12.02 -4.00
CA GLU A 368 -6.30 -10.59 -3.93
C GLU A 368 -7.22 -9.79 -4.85
N ARG A 369 -8.16 -9.04 -4.26
CA ARG A 369 -9.15 -8.23 -5.01
C ARG A 369 -9.06 -6.74 -4.72
N ARG A 370 -8.68 -6.34 -3.50
CA ARG A 370 -8.25 -4.99 -3.12
C ARG A 370 -7.31 -5.06 -1.93
N ASN A 371 -6.14 -4.44 -2.10
CA ASN A 371 -5.07 -4.40 -1.11
C ASN A 371 -5.11 -3.02 -0.46
N PHE A 372 -5.31 -2.97 0.86
CA PHE A 372 -5.31 -1.73 1.64
C PHE A 372 -3.97 -1.64 2.39
N PRO A 373 -3.06 -0.72 2.01
CA PRO A 373 -1.83 -0.53 2.76
C PRO A 373 -2.14 0.15 4.11
N LEU A 374 -1.66 -0.43 5.20
CA LEU A 374 -1.70 0.21 6.50
C LEU A 374 -0.74 1.40 6.51
N ILE A 375 -1.26 2.56 6.91
CA ILE A 375 -0.48 3.79 7.07
C ILE A 375 -0.56 4.26 8.52
N ASP A 376 0.52 4.88 8.99
CA ASP A 376 0.54 5.52 10.31
C ASP A 376 -0.57 6.58 10.40
N CYS A 377 -1.35 6.60 11.48
CA CYS A 377 -2.46 7.54 11.63
C CYS A 377 -2.04 9.02 11.53
N ARG A 378 -0.77 9.34 11.80
CA ARG A 378 -0.19 10.68 11.63
C ARG A 378 -0.08 11.11 10.16
N LEU A 379 -0.21 10.17 9.21
CA LEU A 379 -0.17 10.39 7.76
C LEU A 379 -1.56 10.43 7.10
N CYS A 380 -2.63 10.05 7.80
CA CYS A 380 -4.00 10.04 7.23
C CYS A 380 -4.49 11.43 6.82
N GLY A 381 -4.17 12.44 7.65
CA GLY A 381 -4.56 13.85 7.48
C GLY A 381 -6.05 14.14 7.56
#